data_AF-A0A164NAE7-F1
#
_entry.id   AF-A0A164NAE7-F1
#
_cell.length_a   1.000
_cell.length_b   1.000
_cell.length_c   1.000
_cell.angle_alpha   90.00
_cell.angle_beta   90.00
_cell.angle_gamma   90.00
#
_symmetry.space_group_name_H-M   'P 1'
#
loop_
_entity.id
_entity.type
_entity.pdbx_description
1 polymer ?
#
loop_
_entity_poly.entity_id
_entity_poly.type
_entity_poly.pdbx_seq_one_letter_code
_entity_poly.pdbx_strand_id
1 'polypeptide(L)'
;MWKIKEEDLDEFRMTCKNRLSPEGAVVFFIGGVVYTSVFMFFIFMGGLEYYNTFFDKTIVKIEIVLYSLQIMFLILYSFPKVCFKLQKLQTFVILLYAFQLGTITFTALILPGISEDSIDRITLIYVGMLFLGAAIVHIVTTIDTFKQASEGAFSKDKRSTSFFSKTKGNVMKWATIYALILLVLIYIHNGYGIDVLVLYVVGTVLMYTVAVGAAEFQLLMYCRFKFKSFHMSWEENERMRGRFRKRNTKSKSKSK
;
A
#
# COMPACT_ATOMS: atom_id res chain seq x y z
N MET A 1 12.06 -22.16 2.45
CA MET A 1 10.84 -21.79 1.70
C MET A 1 9.63 -22.24 2.50
N TRP A 2 8.69 -21.34 2.82
CA TRP A 2 7.49 -21.66 3.61
C TRP A 2 6.64 -22.72 2.90
N LYS A 3 6.21 -23.78 3.62
CA LYS A 3 5.38 -24.87 3.09
C LYS A 3 3.89 -24.53 3.17
N ILE A 4 3.48 -23.47 2.47
CA ILE A 4 2.07 -23.03 2.44
C ILE A 4 1.28 -23.95 1.50
N LYS A 5 0.19 -24.54 2.00
CA LYS A 5 -0.76 -25.32 1.20
C LYS A 5 -1.96 -24.45 0.77
N GLU A 6 -2.65 -24.87 -0.28
CA GLU A 6 -3.80 -24.12 -0.79
C GLU A 6 -5.02 -24.15 0.14
N GLU A 7 -5.23 -25.28 0.83
CA GLU A 7 -6.30 -25.49 1.83
C GLU A 7 -6.20 -24.52 3.03
N ASP A 8 -4.98 -24.12 3.37
CA ASP A 8 -4.68 -23.19 4.47
C ASP A 8 -5.01 -21.73 4.16
N LEU A 9 -5.48 -21.43 2.93
CA LEU A 9 -5.66 -20.08 2.42
C LEU A 9 -7.12 -19.74 2.06
N ASP A 10 -8.08 -20.55 2.47
CA ASP A 10 -9.47 -20.38 2.05
C ASP A 10 -10.08 -19.01 2.43
N GLU A 11 -9.87 -18.54 3.65
CA GLU A 11 -10.34 -17.22 4.12
C GLU A 11 -9.59 -16.09 3.40
N PHE A 12 -8.28 -16.24 3.21
CA PHE A 12 -7.48 -15.28 2.45
C PHE A 12 -7.95 -15.20 1.00
N ARG A 13 -8.29 -16.34 0.38
CA ARG A 13 -8.86 -16.41 -0.98
C ARG A 13 -10.21 -15.71 -1.07
N MET A 14 -11.06 -15.83 -0.06
CA MET A 14 -12.33 -15.08 0.01
C MET A 14 -12.09 -13.57 0.08
N THR A 15 -11.14 -13.14 0.91
CA THR A 15 -10.68 -11.75 0.96
C THR A 15 -10.17 -11.27 -0.39
N CYS A 16 -9.40 -12.10 -1.09
CA CYS A 16 -8.88 -11.81 -2.42
C CYS A 16 -9.97 -11.74 -3.50
N LYS A 17 -11.05 -12.51 -3.38
CA LYS A 17 -12.19 -12.43 -4.30
C LYS A 17 -13.05 -11.19 -4.08
N ASN A 18 -13.01 -10.61 -2.89
CA ASN A 18 -13.72 -9.40 -2.54
C ASN A 18 -12.81 -8.17 -2.72
N ARG A 19 -12.08 -7.79 -1.67
CA ARG A 19 -11.35 -6.51 -1.60
C ARG A 19 -10.11 -6.46 -2.48
N LEU A 20 -9.40 -7.58 -2.66
CA LEU A 20 -8.21 -7.67 -3.52
C LEU A 20 -8.52 -8.29 -4.89
N SER A 21 -9.79 -8.19 -5.32
CA SER A 21 -10.20 -8.67 -6.63
C SER A 21 -9.51 -7.84 -7.72
N PRO A 22 -9.41 -8.36 -8.96
CA PRO A 22 -8.82 -7.59 -10.05
C PRO A 22 -9.48 -6.22 -10.26
N GLU A 23 -10.78 -6.10 -10.02
CA GLU A 23 -11.50 -4.82 -10.06
C GLU A 23 -11.29 -3.99 -8.78
N GLY A 24 -11.28 -4.63 -7.60
CA GLY A 24 -10.99 -3.95 -6.34
C GLY A 24 -9.61 -3.28 -6.33
N ALA A 25 -8.62 -3.91 -6.97
CA ALA A 25 -7.30 -3.32 -7.16
C ALA A 25 -7.32 -2.03 -7.99
N VAL A 26 -8.25 -1.87 -8.94
CA VAL A 26 -8.40 -0.62 -9.72
C VAL A 26 -8.84 0.53 -8.82
N VAL A 27 -9.70 0.27 -7.83
CA VAL A 27 -10.09 1.31 -6.85
C VAL A 27 -8.86 1.79 -6.07
N PHE A 28 -7.99 0.88 -5.66
CA PHE A 28 -6.71 1.22 -5.04
C PHE A 28 -5.80 2.02 -5.99
N PHE A 29 -5.76 1.68 -7.28
CA PHE A 29 -5.00 2.45 -8.26
C PHE A 29 -5.52 3.87 -8.46
N ILE A 30 -6.85 4.04 -8.55
CA ILE A 30 -7.46 5.37 -8.66
C ILE A 30 -7.12 6.20 -7.42
N GLY A 31 -7.33 5.64 -6.22
CA GLY A 31 -7.01 6.34 -4.96
C GLY A 31 -5.53 6.68 -4.85
N GLY A 32 -4.65 5.75 -5.26
CA GLY A 32 -3.21 5.94 -5.29
C GLY A 32 -2.79 7.08 -6.22
N VAL A 33 -3.31 7.10 -7.46
CA VAL A 33 -3.04 8.19 -8.41
C VAL A 33 -3.54 9.52 -7.88
N VAL A 34 -4.78 9.60 -7.37
CA VAL A 34 -5.32 10.87 -6.83
C VAL A 34 -4.43 11.40 -5.70
N TYR A 35 -4.00 10.54 -4.78
CA TYR A 35 -3.11 10.92 -3.69
C TYR A 35 -1.75 11.38 -4.21
N THR A 36 -1.10 10.59 -5.07
CA THR A 36 0.23 10.94 -5.60
C THR A 36 0.19 12.17 -6.49
N SER A 37 -0.89 12.41 -7.23
CA SER A 37 -1.09 13.62 -8.05
C SER A 37 -1.04 14.90 -7.21
N VAL A 38 -1.58 14.90 -5.99
CA VAL A 38 -1.52 16.07 -5.10
C VAL A 38 -0.08 16.44 -4.77
N PHE A 39 0.74 15.46 -4.38
CA PHE A 39 2.15 15.70 -4.06
C PHE A 39 2.99 15.98 -5.31
N MET A 40 2.68 15.32 -6.43
CA MET A 40 3.32 15.59 -7.71
C MET A 40 3.09 17.02 -8.19
N PHE A 41 1.89 17.57 -7.96
CA PHE A 41 1.62 18.98 -8.23
C PHE A 41 2.60 19.89 -7.48
N PHE A 42 2.82 19.66 -6.19
CA PHE A 42 3.81 20.44 -5.42
C PHE A 42 5.24 20.23 -5.91
N ILE A 43 5.64 18.98 -6.21
CA ILE A 43 6.98 18.67 -6.75
C ILE A 43 7.23 19.40 -8.08
N PHE A 44 6.25 19.44 -8.98
CA PHE A 44 6.40 20.11 -10.27
C PHE A 44 6.31 21.64 -10.15
N MET A 45 5.41 22.17 -9.32
CA MET A 45 5.29 23.61 -9.05
C MET A 45 6.54 24.18 -8.38
N GLY A 46 7.15 23.41 -7.47
CA GLY A 46 8.40 23.77 -6.83
C GLY A 46 9.56 23.87 -7.82
N GLY A 47 9.55 23.11 -8.91
CA GLY A 47 10.64 23.07 -9.88
C GLY A 47 11.80 22.15 -9.44
N LEU A 48 12.34 21.40 -10.40
CA LEU A 48 13.39 20.40 -10.13
C LEU A 48 14.73 21.01 -9.71
N GLU A 49 14.88 22.32 -9.89
CA GLU A 49 16.09 23.09 -9.57
C GLU A 49 16.28 23.29 -8.05
N TYR A 50 15.20 23.17 -7.26
CA TYR A 50 15.26 23.31 -5.79
C TYR A 50 15.89 22.12 -5.07
N TYR A 51 16.00 20.97 -5.75
CA TYR A 51 16.66 19.80 -5.19
C TYR A 51 18.17 19.95 -5.39
N ASN A 52 18.88 20.33 -4.33
CA ASN A 52 20.29 20.72 -4.45
C ASN A 52 21.24 19.52 -4.45
N THR A 53 20.93 18.47 -3.67
CA THR A 53 21.84 17.33 -3.57
C THR A 53 21.57 16.28 -4.65
N PHE A 54 22.60 15.49 -4.98
CA PHE A 54 22.43 14.34 -5.87
C PHE A 54 21.40 13.34 -5.33
N PHE A 55 21.35 13.18 -4.01
CA PHE A 55 20.42 12.29 -3.32
C PHE A 55 18.97 12.73 -3.51
N ASP A 56 18.67 14.01 -3.26
CA ASP A 56 17.32 14.56 -3.41
C ASP A 56 16.84 14.47 -4.88
N LYS A 57 17.71 14.87 -5.82
CA LYS A 57 17.44 14.73 -7.26
C LYS A 57 17.13 13.29 -7.65
N THR A 58 17.82 12.33 -7.03
CA THR A 58 17.63 10.90 -7.32
C THR A 58 16.28 10.40 -6.81
N ILE A 59 15.91 10.75 -5.57
CA ILE A 59 14.62 10.39 -4.99
C ILE A 59 13.48 10.96 -5.83
N VAL A 60 13.53 12.24 -6.17
CA VAL A 60 12.49 12.91 -6.96
C VAL A 60 12.36 12.28 -8.35
N LYS A 61 13.48 11.95 -9.02
CA LYS A 61 13.44 11.23 -10.30
C LYS A 61 12.80 9.85 -10.16
N ILE A 62 13.12 9.11 -9.10
CA ILE A 62 12.48 7.81 -8.82
C ILE A 62 10.98 8.01 -8.68
N GLU A 63 10.54 8.99 -7.89
CA GLU A 63 9.11 9.28 -7.69
C GLU A 63 8.39 9.65 -8.98
N ILE A 64 8.99 10.51 -9.82
CA ILE A 64 8.43 10.88 -11.13
C ILE A 64 8.29 9.65 -12.04
N VAL A 65 9.29 8.77 -12.05
CA VAL A 65 9.24 7.51 -12.81
C VAL A 65 8.14 6.60 -12.28
N LEU A 66 8.05 6.42 -10.95
CA LEU A 66 6.99 5.62 -10.33
C LEU A 66 5.61 6.19 -10.66
N TYR A 67 5.43 7.51 -10.61
CA TYR A 67 4.15 8.16 -10.95
C TYR A 67 3.79 7.99 -12.41
N SER A 68 4.76 8.12 -13.32
CA SER A 68 4.55 7.86 -14.75
C SER A 68 4.11 6.42 -14.99
N LEU A 69 4.74 5.46 -14.31
CA LEU A 69 4.33 4.06 -14.33
C LEU A 69 2.93 3.86 -13.72
N GLN A 70 2.58 4.58 -12.64
CA GLN A 70 1.25 4.53 -12.05
C GLN A 70 0.20 4.93 -13.10
N ILE A 71 0.33 6.09 -13.74
CA ILE A 71 -0.61 6.56 -14.77
C ILE A 71 -0.72 5.57 -15.92
N MET A 72 0.42 5.07 -16.44
CA MET A 72 0.45 4.07 -17.49
C MET A 72 -0.33 2.80 -17.11
N PHE A 73 -0.10 2.27 -15.90
CA PHE A 73 -0.79 1.07 -15.45
C PHE A 73 -2.26 1.32 -15.11
N LEU A 74 -2.64 2.51 -14.64
CA LEU A 74 -4.05 2.86 -14.44
C LEU A 74 -4.80 2.83 -15.78
N ILE A 75 -4.22 3.41 -16.83
CA ILE A 75 -4.79 3.36 -18.18
C ILE A 75 -4.90 1.90 -18.66
N LEU A 76 -3.83 1.11 -18.50
CA LEU A 76 -3.84 -0.30 -18.90
C LEU A 76 -4.93 -1.11 -18.18
N TYR A 77 -5.10 -0.90 -16.88
CA TYR A 77 -6.07 -1.62 -16.05
C TYR A 77 -7.47 -1.00 -16.07
N SER A 78 -7.68 0.15 -16.70
CA SER A 78 -9.02 0.70 -16.93
C SER A 78 -9.90 -0.22 -17.78
N PHE A 79 -9.29 -1.10 -18.58
CA PHE A 79 -9.97 -2.14 -19.36
C PHE A 79 -10.22 -3.39 -18.51
N PRO A 80 -11.50 -3.74 -18.19
CA PRO A 80 -11.78 -4.84 -17.27
C PRO A 80 -11.19 -6.18 -17.72
N LYS A 81 -11.30 -6.52 -19.01
CA LYS A 81 -10.71 -7.76 -19.55
C LYS A 81 -9.19 -7.85 -19.33
N VAL A 82 -8.48 -6.72 -19.39
CA VAL A 82 -7.03 -6.67 -19.16
C VAL A 82 -6.70 -6.93 -17.69
N CYS A 83 -7.47 -6.38 -16.75
CA CYS A 83 -7.35 -6.68 -15.31
C CYS A 83 -7.37 -8.18 -15.02
N PHE A 84 -8.36 -8.88 -15.59
CA PHE A 84 -8.50 -10.32 -15.37
C PHE A 84 -7.47 -11.14 -16.14
N LYS A 85 -6.97 -10.65 -17.28
CA LYS A 85 -5.92 -11.35 -18.05
C LYS A 85 -4.53 -11.22 -17.42
N LEU A 86 -4.19 -10.05 -16.87
CA LEU A 86 -2.84 -9.71 -16.39
C LEU A 86 -2.71 -9.70 -14.86
N GLN A 87 -3.46 -10.57 -14.17
CA GLN A 87 -3.53 -10.59 -12.69
C GLN A 87 -2.17 -10.75 -11.98
N LYS A 88 -1.22 -11.46 -12.58
CA LYS A 88 0.14 -11.61 -12.02
C LYS A 88 0.92 -10.30 -12.07
N LEU A 89 0.90 -9.63 -13.23
CA LEU A 89 1.51 -8.30 -13.37
C LEU A 89 0.82 -7.30 -12.44
N GLN A 90 -0.51 -7.37 -12.32
CA GLN A 90 -1.29 -6.49 -11.45
C GLN A 90 -0.80 -6.55 -10.00
N THR A 91 -0.39 -7.71 -9.48
CA THR A 91 0.12 -7.80 -8.11
C THR A 91 1.47 -7.10 -7.90
N PHE A 92 2.34 -7.08 -8.91
CA PHE A 92 3.55 -6.24 -8.85
C PHE A 92 3.19 -4.76 -8.88
N VAL A 93 2.23 -4.38 -9.72
CA VAL A 93 1.78 -3.00 -9.82
C VAL A 93 1.18 -2.51 -8.50
N ILE A 94 0.39 -3.34 -7.80
CA ILE A 94 -0.12 -3.01 -6.46
C ILE A 94 1.02 -2.72 -5.48
N LEU A 95 2.10 -3.52 -5.50
CA LEU A 95 3.26 -3.29 -4.65
C LEU A 95 4.00 -1.99 -5.00
N LEU A 96 4.12 -1.68 -6.29
CA LEU A 96 4.73 -0.43 -6.76
C LEU A 96 3.90 0.78 -6.30
N TYR A 97 2.58 0.72 -6.44
CA TYR A 97 1.66 1.72 -5.93
C TYR A 97 1.77 1.90 -4.41
N ALA A 98 1.82 0.80 -3.66
CA ALA A 98 1.99 0.83 -2.21
C ALA A 98 3.33 1.48 -1.82
N PHE A 99 4.42 1.10 -2.47
CA PHE A 99 5.74 1.71 -2.21
C PHE A 99 5.69 3.23 -2.40
N GLN A 100 5.20 3.69 -3.55
CA GLN A 100 5.08 5.12 -3.84
C GLN A 100 4.15 5.87 -2.86
N LEU A 101 3.03 5.26 -2.47
CA LEU A 101 2.11 5.84 -1.49
C LEU A 101 2.80 6.09 -0.14
N GLY A 102 3.73 5.20 0.24
CA GLY A 102 4.49 5.32 1.48
C GLY A 102 5.63 6.35 1.42
N THR A 103 6.11 6.72 0.24
CA THR A 103 7.32 7.55 0.08
C THR A 103 7.03 8.98 -0.38
N ILE A 104 6.00 9.19 -1.21
CA ILE A 104 5.77 10.45 -1.94
C ILE A 104 5.64 11.68 -1.04
N THR A 105 4.99 11.56 0.12
CA THR A 105 4.77 12.69 1.04
C THR A 105 6.08 13.23 1.59
N PHE A 106 7.01 12.34 1.95
CA PHE A 106 8.32 12.74 2.44
C PHE A 106 9.20 13.29 1.32
N THR A 107 9.06 12.79 0.10
CA THR A 107 9.74 13.39 -1.07
C THR A 107 9.27 14.83 -1.28
N ALA A 108 7.98 15.10 -1.17
CA ALA A 108 7.44 16.45 -1.30
C ALA A 108 7.91 17.36 -0.15
N LEU A 109 8.05 16.85 1.07
CA LEU A 109 8.51 17.62 2.23
C LEU A 109 9.97 18.10 2.11
N ILE A 110 10.80 17.48 1.24
CA ILE A 110 12.15 17.96 0.92
C ILE A 110 12.11 19.32 0.18
N LEU A 111 10.98 19.68 -0.41
CA LEU A 111 10.85 20.92 -1.16
C LEU A 111 10.76 22.15 -0.22
N PRO A 112 11.63 23.18 -0.37
CA PRO A 112 11.59 24.41 0.42
C PRO A 112 10.35 25.30 0.18
N GLY A 113 9.42 24.89 -0.69
CA GLY A 113 8.13 25.56 -0.87
C GLY A 113 7.01 24.95 -0.04
N ILE A 114 7.24 23.79 0.58
CA ILE A 114 6.31 23.12 1.50
C ILE A 114 6.79 23.28 2.95
N SER A 115 8.11 23.24 3.18
CA SER A 115 8.73 23.66 4.43
C SER A 115 9.26 25.09 4.26
N GLU A 116 9.08 25.97 5.26
CA GLU A 116 9.53 27.38 5.17
C GLU A 116 11.06 27.54 5.02
N ASP A 117 11.82 26.45 5.22
CA ASP A 117 13.27 26.36 5.10
C ASP A 117 13.68 25.11 4.31
N SER A 118 14.86 25.13 3.68
CA SER A 118 15.46 23.90 3.14
C SER A 118 15.64 22.86 4.26
N ILE A 119 15.19 21.62 4.04
CA ILE A 119 15.40 20.53 5.01
C ILE A 119 16.88 20.45 5.40
N ASP A 120 17.17 20.63 6.68
CA ASP A 120 18.52 20.51 7.20
C ASP A 120 18.91 19.02 7.33
N ARG A 121 20.21 18.79 7.47
CA ARG A 121 20.79 17.44 7.49
C ARG A 121 20.26 16.57 8.65
N ILE A 122 19.99 17.15 9.81
CA ILE A 122 19.50 16.41 10.98
C ILE A 122 18.06 15.96 10.74
N THR A 123 17.22 16.83 10.19
CA THR A 123 15.85 16.49 9.80
C THR A 123 15.81 15.39 8.76
N LEU A 124 16.68 15.46 7.74
CA LEU A 124 16.81 14.39 6.74
C LEU A 124 17.19 13.05 7.39
N ILE A 125 18.06 13.06 8.41
CA ILE A 125 18.42 11.87 9.18
C ILE A 125 17.20 11.31 9.94
N TYR A 126 16.39 12.16 10.58
CA TYR A 126 15.16 11.72 11.26
C TYR A 126 14.15 11.13 10.29
N VAL A 127 13.97 11.72 9.11
CA VAL A 127 13.12 11.17 8.04
C VAL A 127 13.66 9.83 7.54
N GLY A 128 14.98 9.74 7.31
CA GLY A 128 15.62 8.47 6.94
C GLY A 128 15.42 7.38 7.99
N MET A 129 15.44 7.74 9.27
CA MET A 129 15.13 6.83 10.38
C MET A 129 13.64 6.42 10.40
N LEU A 130 12.71 7.33 10.10
CA LEU A 130 11.29 6.98 9.94
C LEU A 130 11.10 5.92 8.84
N PHE A 131 11.77 6.09 7.69
CA PHE A 131 11.78 5.12 6.60
C PHE A 131 12.39 3.78 7.00
N LEU A 132 13.53 3.80 7.70
CA LEU A 132 14.17 2.58 8.19
C LEU A 132 13.23 1.81 9.13
N GLY A 133 12.56 2.50 10.05
CA GLY A 133 11.55 1.89 10.91
C GLY A 133 10.39 1.29 10.13
N ALA A 134 9.86 1.98 9.12
CA ALA A 134 8.80 1.45 8.25
C ALA A 134 9.26 0.21 7.47
N ALA A 135 10.50 0.18 6.98
CA ALA A 135 11.09 -0.97 6.32
C ALA A 135 11.22 -2.18 7.26
N ILE A 136 11.65 -1.97 8.51
CA ILE A 136 11.71 -3.03 9.54
C ILE A 136 10.30 -3.56 9.82
N VAL A 137 9.32 -2.68 10.01
CA VAL A 137 7.92 -3.08 10.22
C VAL A 137 7.40 -3.90 9.03
N HIS A 138 7.66 -3.46 7.80
CA HIS A 138 7.28 -4.21 6.61
C HIS A 138 7.90 -5.61 6.59
N ILE A 139 9.21 -5.74 6.83
CA ILE A 139 9.90 -7.04 6.84
C ILE A 139 9.29 -7.98 7.88
N VAL A 140 9.11 -7.50 9.13
CA VAL A 140 8.56 -8.33 10.21
C VAL A 140 7.11 -8.72 9.93
N THR A 141 6.29 -7.78 9.44
CA THR A 141 4.88 -8.05 9.12
C THR A 141 4.73 -9.01 7.94
N THR A 142 5.64 -8.97 6.96
CA THR A 142 5.71 -9.94 5.86
C THR A 142 6.08 -11.33 6.37
N ILE A 143 7.15 -11.45 7.16
CA ILE A 143 7.57 -12.73 7.75
C ILE A 143 6.42 -13.34 8.55
N ASP A 144 5.78 -12.54 9.42
CA ASP A 144 4.66 -12.99 10.24
C ASP A 144 3.45 -13.40 9.39
N THR A 145 3.14 -12.67 8.31
CA THR A 145 2.04 -13.01 7.38
C THR A 145 2.28 -14.35 6.68
N PHE A 146 3.49 -14.59 6.18
CA PHE A 146 3.84 -15.85 5.54
C PHE A 146 3.89 -17.02 6.54
N LYS A 147 4.33 -16.75 7.78
CA LYS A 147 4.28 -17.71 8.87
C LYS A 147 2.84 -18.13 9.17
N GLN A 148 1.95 -17.18 9.39
CA GLN A 148 0.52 -17.41 9.60
C GLN A 148 -0.09 -18.25 8.45
N ALA A 149 0.22 -17.88 7.21
CA ALA A 149 -0.24 -18.64 6.03
C ALA A 149 0.25 -20.10 6.04
N SER A 150 1.48 -20.36 6.52
CA SER A 150 2.02 -21.71 6.59
C SER A 150 1.50 -22.55 7.75
N GLU A 151 0.95 -21.91 8.78
CA GLU A 151 0.41 -22.54 9.98
C GLU A 151 -1.11 -22.78 9.90
N GLY A 152 -1.73 -22.49 8.75
CA GLY A 152 -3.17 -22.69 8.55
C GLY A 152 -4.06 -21.57 9.11
N ALA A 153 -3.48 -20.42 9.47
CA ALA A 153 -4.20 -19.32 10.12
C ALA A 153 -5.33 -18.71 9.27
N PHE A 154 -5.30 -18.91 7.94
CA PHE A 154 -6.30 -18.42 6.98
C PHE A 154 -7.20 -19.55 6.44
N SER A 155 -7.19 -20.72 7.07
CA SER A 155 -8.12 -21.81 6.75
C SER A 155 -9.54 -21.48 7.24
N LYS A 156 -10.56 -22.13 6.67
CA LYS A 156 -11.95 -21.99 7.13
C LYS A 156 -12.27 -22.70 8.43
N ASP A 157 -11.33 -23.47 8.97
CA ASP A 157 -11.52 -24.19 10.22
C ASP A 157 -11.59 -23.23 11.41
N LYS A 158 -12.09 -23.71 12.55
CA LYS A 158 -12.21 -22.93 13.80
C LYS A 158 -10.88 -22.35 14.33
N ARG A 159 -9.76 -22.67 13.69
CA ARG A 159 -8.42 -22.11 13.96
C ARG A 159 -8.16 -20.82 13.18
N SER A 160 -9.09 -20.34 12.36
CA SER A 160 -8.91 -19.09 11.63
C SER A 160 -8.64 -17.94 12.63
N THR A 161 -7.51 -17.27 12.42
CA THR A 161 -7.08 -16.16 13.27
C THR A 161 -7.06 -14.88 12.43
N SER A 162 -7.36 -13.75 13.07
CA SER A 162 -7.29 -12.45 12.40
C SER A 162 -5.91 -12.24 11.78
N PHE A 163 -5.88 -11.57 10.62
CA PHE A 163 -4.65 -11.15 9.94
C PHE A 163 -3.68 -10.40 10.89
N PHE A 164 -4.22 -9.74 11.91
CA PHE A 164 -3.48 -9.11 12.99
C PHE A 164 -3.11 -10.12 14.08
N SER A 165 -1.90 -10.67 13.99
CA SER A 165 -1.31 -11.50 15.04
C SER A 165 -0.86 -10.66 16.24
N LYS A 166 -0.60 -11.35 17.36
CA LYS A 166 0.07 -10.75 18.54
C LYS A 166 1.42 -10.13 18.17
N THR A 167 2.17 -10.75 17.24
CA THR A 167 3.43 -10.22 16.71
C THR A 167 3.22 -8.85 16.06
N LYS A 168 2.27 -8.75 15.12
CA LYS A 168 1.96 -7.47 14.45
C LYS A 168 1.50 -6.42 15.43
N GLY A 169 0.65 -6.79 16.39
CA GLY A 169 0.22 -5.89 17.47
C GLY A 169 1.39 -5.32 18.28
N ASN A 170 2.34 -6.16 18.66
CA ASN A 170 3.54 -5.73 19.40
C ASN A 170 4.45 -4.84 18.54
N VAL A 171 4.70 -5.22 17.28
CA VAL A 171 5.52 -4.43 16.35
C VAL A 171 4.91 -3.05 16.13
N MET A 172 3.59 -2.95 15.94
CA MET A 172 2.92 -1.66 15.80
C MET A 172 3.06 -0.79 17.05
N LYS A 173 2.94 -1.35 18.26
CA LYS A 173 3.14 -0.57 19.50
C LYS A 173 4.54 0.04 19.58
N TRP A 174 5.58 -0.76 19.34
CA TRP A 174 6.97 -0.27 19.35
C TRP A 174 7.24 0.72 18.23
N ALA A 175 6.71 0.46 17.04
CA ALA A 175 6.80 1.35 15.89
C ALA A 175 6.12 2.71 16.16
N THR A 176 4.96 2.72 16.82
CA THR A 176 4.28 3.96 17.21
C THR A 176 5.13 4.77 18.19
N ILE A 177 5.70 4.15 19.22
CA ILE A 177 6.57 4.85 20.17
C ILE A 177 7.80 5.42 19.44
N TYR A 178 8.44 4.62 18.60
CA TYR A 178 9.59 5.03 17.80
C TYR A 178 9.28 6.22 16.88
N ALA A 179 8.19 6.12 16.12
CA ALA A 179 7.75 7.18 15.21
C ALA A 179 7.39 8.47 15.95
N LEU A 180 6.71 8.37 17.10
CA LEU A 180 6.37 9.53 17.93
C LEU A 180 7.61 10.24 18.46
N ILE A 181 8.62 9.49 18.93
CA ILE A 181 9.89 10.07 19.37
C ILE A 181 10.54 10.86 18.22
N LEU A 182 10.62 10.27 17.03
CA LEU A 182 11.19 10.94 15.86
C LEU A 182 10.41 12.18 15.43
N LEU A 183 9.07 12.14 15.44
CA LEU A 183 8.23 13.29 15.13
C LEU A 183 8.42 14.43 16.14
N VAL A 184 8.53 14.11 17.44
CA VAL A 184 8.84 15.09 18.48
C VAL A 184 10.24 15.70 18.28
N LEU A 185 11.24 14.89 17.91
CA LEU A 185 12.58 15.40 17.61
C LEU A 185 12.59 16.32 16.38
N ILE A 186 11.86 15.97 15.31
CA ILE A 186 11.69 16.84 14.13
C ILE A 186 11.05 18.17 14.53
N TYR A 187 10.01 18.12 15.37
CA TYR A 187 9.33 19.32 15.86
C TYR A 187 10.24 20.23 16.69
N ILE A 188 10.95 19.67 17.69
CA ILE A 188 11.84 20.44 18.56
C ILE A 188 13.00 21.04 17.76
N HIS A 189 13.54 20.30 16.79
CA HIS A 189 14.71 20.72 16.02
C HIS A 189 14.41 21.85 15.05
N ASN A 190 13.29 21.79 14.33
CA ASN A 190 12.97 22.77 13.28
C ASN A 190 12.02 23.88 13.74
N GLY A 191 11.26 23.67 14.81
CA GLY A 191 10.20 24.60 15.22
C GLY A 191 9.11 24.78 14.16
N TYR A 192 8.90 23.78 13.29
CA TYR A 192 7.95 23.86 12.17
C TYR A 192 6.54 24.30 12.60
N GLY A 193 5.89 25.03 11.69
CA GLY A 193 4.46 25.33 11.77
C GLY A 193 3.60 24.07 11.90
N ILE A 194 2.40 24.25 12.47
CA ILE A 194 1.47 23.15 12.75
C ILE A 194 1.08 22.42 11.46
N ASP A 195 0.94 23.13 10.35
CA ASP A 195 0.62 22.61 9.02
C ASP A 195 1.67 21.62 8.50
N VAL A 196 2.96 22.00 8.55
CA VAL A 196 4.08 21.13 8.15
C VAL A 196 4.18 19.92 9.09
N LEU A 197 4.02 20.13 10.40
CA LEU A 197 4.02 19.04 11.38
C LEU A 197 2.88 18.05 11.14
N VAL A 198 1.67 18.53 10.85
CA VAL A 198 0.52 17.67 10.50
C VAL A 198 0.85 16.84 9.26
N LEU A 199 1.52 17.42 8.27
CA LEU A 199 1.91 16.68 7.07
C LEU A 199 2.91 15.56 7.36
N TYR A 200 3.88 15.81 8.24
CA TYR A 200 4.78 14.76 8.76
C TYR A 200 4.01 13.64 9.46
N VAL A 201 3.09 13.98 10.37
CA VAL A 201 2.28 13.01 11.10
C VAL A 201 1.44 12.17 10.15
N VAL A 202 0.72 12.80 9.21
CA VAL A 202 -0.12 12.11 8.21
C VAL A 202 0.74 11.22 7.32
N GLY A 203 1.86 11.73 6.81
CA GLY A 203 2.80 10.97 6.00
C GLY A 203 3.37 9.75 6.74
N THR A 204 3.74 9.89 8.01
CA THR A 204 4.22 8.79 8.84
C THR A 204 3.13 7.74 9.08
N VAL A 205 1.92 8.16 9.45
CA VAL A 205 0.80 7.23 9.66
C VAL A 205 0.50 6.46 8.38
N LEU A 206 0.48 7.14 7.23
CA LEU A 206 0.23 6.49 5.94
C LEU A 206 1.34 5.52 5.59
N MET A 207 2.61 5.92 5.69
CA MET A 207 3.76 5.09 5.39
C MET A 207 3.77 3.79 6.20
N TYR A 208 3.55 3.87 7.52
CA TYR A 208 3.52 2.68 8.38
C TYR A 208 2.28 1.81 8.12
N THR A 209 1.12 2.43 7.84
CA THR A 209 -0.09 1.69 7.46
C THR A 209 0.11 0.91 6.17
N VAL A 210 0.72 1.53 5.16
CA VAL A 210 1.02 0.90 3.88
C VAL A 210 2.10 -0.17 4.02
N ALA A 211 3.12 0.04 4.85
CA ALA A 211 4.15 -0.96 5.16
C ALA A 211 3.53 -2.25 5.73
N VAL A 212 2.56 -2.12 6.65
CA VAL A 212 1.82 -3.29 7.19
C VAL A 212 0.93 -3.91 6.12
N GLY A 213 0.17 -3.10 5.37
CA GLY A 213 -0.75 -3.58 4.32
C GLY A 213 -0.04 -4.28 3.15
N ALA A 214 1.16 -3.83 2.79
CA ALA A 214 1.94 -4.40 1.70
C ALA A 214 2.34 -5.87 1.94
N ALA A 215 2.36 -6.33 3.20
CA ALA A 215 2.55 -7.74 3.53
C ALA A 215 1.41 -8.62 2.95
N GLU A 216 0.16 -8.13 2.97
CA GLU A 216 -0.96 -8.83 2.32
C GLU A 216 -0.79 -8.88 0.81
N PHE A 217 -0.34 -7.78 0.21
CA PHE A 217 -0.12 -7.70 -1.24
C PHE A 217 0.99 -8.65 -1.69
N GLN A 218 2.04 -8.83 -0.89
CA GLN A 218 3.09 -9.82 -1.15
C GLN A 218 2.57 -11.25 -1.02
N LEU A 219 1.71 -11.54 -0.03
CA LEU A 219 1.07 -12.85 0.07
C LEU A 219 0.14 -13.12 -1.12
N LEU A 220 -0.65 -12.12 -1.54
CA LEU A 220 -1.49 -12.20 -2.73
C LEU A 220 -0.65 -12.49 -3.99
N MET A 221 0.45 -11.76 -4.17
CA MET A 221 1.38 -11.98 -5.27
C MET A 221 1.88 -13.43 -5.26
N TYR A 222 2.39 -13.91 -4.12
CA TYR A 222 2.82 -15.30 -3.97
C TYR A 222 1.71 -16.29 -4.36
N CYS A 223 0.49 -16.09 -3.87
CA CYS A 223 -0.64 -16.99 -4.11
C CYS A 223 -1.05 -17.00 -5.59
N ARG A 224 -1.10 -15.84 -6.27
CA ARG A 224 -1.37 -15.78 -7.72
C ARG A 224 -0.25 -16.39 -8.54
N PHE A 225 1.00 -16.39 -8.08
CA PHE A 225 2.07 -17.08 -8.79
C PHE A 225 2.00 -18.59 -8.61
N LYS A 226 1.64 -19.06 -7.41
CA LYS A 226 1.69 -20.48 -7.03
C LYS A 226 0.41 -21.26 -7.33
N PHE A 227 -0.77 -20.68 -7.10
CA PHE A 227 -2.05 -21.41 -7.09
C PHE A 227 -3.01 -20.89 -8.16
N LYS A 228 -3.59 -21.81 -8.93
CA LYS A 228 -4.56 -21.45 -9.98
C LYS A 228 -5.85 -20.86 -9.41
N SER A 229 -6.30 -21.30 -8.23
CA SER A 229 -7.58 -20.85 -7.64
C SER A 229 -7.62 -19.39 -7.19
N PHE A 230 -6.45 -18.73 -7.14
CA PHE A 230 -6.33 -17.29 -6.91
C PHE A 230 -6.53 -16.46 -8.18
N HIS A 231 -6.71 -17.10 -9.33
CA HIS A 231 -7.10 -16.43 -10.56
C HIS A 231 -8.60 -16.53 -10.76
N MET A 232 -9.19 -15.44 -11.23
CA MET A 232 -10.58 -15.40 -11.68
C MET A 232 -10.62 -15.02 -13.15
N SER A 233 -11.45 -15.67 -13.97
CA SER A 233 -11.65 -15.20 -15.36
C SER A 233 -12.66 -14.05 -15.42
N TRP A 234 -12.60 -13.25 -16.48
CA TRP A 234 -13.60 -12.21 -16.73
C TRP A 234 -15.01 -12.81 -16.85
N GLU A 235 -15.13 -13.92 -17.60
CA GLU A 235 -16.40 -14.60 -17.82
C GLU A 235 -16.97 -15.17 -16.52
N GLU A 236 -16.13 -15.73 -15.65
CA GLU A 236 -16.54 -16.21 -14.33
C GLU A 236 -17.02 -15.06 -13.44
N ASN A 237 -16.32 -13.92 -13.43
CA ASN A 237 -16.74 -12.73 -12.68
C ASN A 237 -18.09 -12.20 -13.19
N GLU A 238 -18.27 -12.08 -14.51
CA GLU A 238 -19.52 -11.61 -15.11
C GLU A 238 -20.71 -12.55 -14.80
N ARG A 239 -20.48 -13.88 -14.85
CA ARG A 239 -21.51 -14.86 -14.44
C ARG A 239 -21.88 -14.69 -12.97
N MET A 240 -20.90 -14.48 -12.09
CA MET A 240 -21.15 -14.26 -10.66
C MET A 240 -21.96 -12.97 -10.43
N ARG A 241 -21.56 -11.86 -11.05
CA ARG A 241 -22.31 -10.59 -11.01
C ARG A 241 -23.74 -10.73 -11.53
N GLY A 242 -23.92 -11.41 -12.65
CA GLY A 242 -25.24 -11.68 -13.22
C GLY A 242 -26.15 -12.46 -12.27
N ARG A 243 -25.62 -13.45 -11.54
CA ARG A 243 -26.36 -14.21 -10.52
C ARG A 243 -26.79 -13.32 -9.34
N PHE A 244 -25.88 -12.49 -8.82
CA PHE A 244 -26.20 -11.56 -7.74
C PHE A 244 -27.26 -10.53 -8.15
N ARG A 245 -27.15 -9.94 -9.34
CA ARG A 245 -28.15 -9.01 -9.88
C ARG A 245 -29.53 -9.67 -9.99
N LYS A 246 -29.60 -10.88 -10.55
CA LYS A 246 -30.85 -11.66 -10.65
C LYS A 246 -31.46 -11.98 -9.27
N ARG A 247 -30.63 -12.33 -8.28
CA ARG A 247 -31.10 -12.63 -6.91
C ARG A 247 -31.68 -11.39 -6.23
N ASN A 248 -31.01 -10.24 -6.36
CA ASN A 248 -31.50 -8.96 -5.81
C ASN A 248 -32.80 -8.50 -6.47
N THR A 249 -32.95 -8.69 -7.79
CA THR A 249 -34.22 -8.39 -8.46
C THR A 249 -35.35 -9.30 -7.96
N LYS A 250 -35.08 -10.60 -7.77
CA LYS A 250 -36.06 -11.56 -7.23
C LYS A 250 -36.44 -11.32 -5.76
N SER A 251 -35.53 -10.80 -4.92
CA SER A 251 -35.90 -10.46 -3.53
C SER A 251 -36.77 -9.21 -3.49
N LYS A 252 -36.48 -8.21 -4.31
CA LYS A 252 -37.30 -6.99 -4.45
C LYS A 252 -38.71 -7.27 -5.01
N SER A 253 -38.86 -8.26 -5.88
CA SER A 253 -40.18 -8.65 -6.40
C SER A 253 -41.00 -9.50 -5.42
N LYS A 254 -40.37 -10.09 -4.39
CA LYS A 254 -41.04 -10.88 -3.35
C LYS A 254 -41.38 -10.08 -2.09
N SER A 255 -40.84 -8.87 -1.94
CA SER A 255 -41.16 -7.96 -0.82
C SER A 255 -42.15 -6.86 -1.21
N LYS A 256 -42.82 -7.00 -2.36
CA LYS A 256 -43.97 -6.22 -2.80
C LYS A 256 -45.18 -7.14 -2.79
#